data_AF-A0A246JLT1-F1
#
_entry.id   AF-A0A246JLT1-F1
#
_cell.length_a   1.000
_cell.length_b   1.000
_cell.length_c   1.000
_cell.angle_alpha   90.00
_cell.angle_beta   90.00
_cell.angle_gamma   90.00
#
_symmetry.space_group_name_H-M   'P 1'
#
loop_
_entity.id
_entity.type
_entity.pdbx_description
1 polymer ?
#
loop_
_entity_poly.entity_id
_entity_poly.type
_entity_poly.pdbx_seq_one_letter_code
_entity_poly.pdbx_strand_id
1 'polypeptide(L)'
;MTWVLAAAIAPPAHAQLPVAIESPPKADAAMRMVYGGTTWRDERIAAFFGGRSPALRAEIREVFRARYVERDVDKLMLVYQLTPGPRDQFRCAACVPALGAAVLAADEAGRWKLRARGLLLTQGMPGSGDEDLQLLQIADDRWILRSRRHDDDRGRESRRERLILERDGEVQLAADLGFEDKPGPRACGAGAAPQTSGVSVLSPGLGPRVEVVLRFNEGTCPSPRPVVQRTRMELRDGRFQLAPDPDADDEPGAASAPGR
;
A
#
# COMPACT_ATOMS: atom_id res chain seq x y z
N MET A 1 58.72 -4.95 46.72
CA MET A 1 57.86 -4.24 45.74
C MET A 1 56.64 -5.10 45.51
N THR A 2 55.53 -4.74 46.14
CA THR A 2 54.28 -5.53 46.10
C THR A 2 53.28 -4.72 45.31
N TRP A 3 52.92 -5.19 44.12
CA TRP A 3 51.90 -4.56 43.27
C TRP A 3 50.52 -5.04 43.72
N VAL A 4 49.66 -4.10 44.12
CA VAL A 4 48.24 -4.36 44.36
C VAL A 4 47.51 -4.12 43.04
N LEU A 5 46.95 -5.18 42.46
CA LEU A 5 46.02 -5.07 41.34
C LEU A 5 44.68 -4.53 41.86
N ALA A 6 44.33 -3.31 41.47
CA ALA A 6 42.98 -2.78 41.64
C ALA A 6 42.07 -3.42 40.57
N ALA A 7 41.13 -4.26 41.00
CA ALA A 7 40.08 -4.78 40.14
C ALA A 7 39.12 -3.65 39.77
N ALA A 8 39.01 -3.32 38.48
CA ALA A 8 38.01 -2.40 37.96
C ALA A 8 36.64 -3.09 38.02
N ILE A 9 35.76 -2.61 38.92
CA ILE A 9 34.37 -3.03 39.00
C ILE A 9 33.62 -2.33 37.86
N ALA A 10 33.18 -3.10 36.86
CA ALA A 10 32.31 -2.58 35.81
C ALA A 10 30.98 -2.08 36.43
N PRO A 11 30.45 -0.92 35.99
CA PRO A 11 29.17 -0.43 36.49
C PRO A 11 28.06 -1.43 36.13
N PRO A 12 27.06 -1.60 37.02
CA PRO A 12 25.95 -2.51 36.76
C PRO A 12 25.18 -2.00 35.54
N ALA A 13 24.99 -2.88 34.55
CA ALA A 13 24.11 -2.62 33.42
C ALA A 13 22.74 -2.24 33.97
N HIS A 14 22.35 -0.98 33.80
CA HIS A 14 21.00 -0.54 34.13
C HIS A 14 20.06 -1.24 33.16
N ALA A 15 19.30 -2.21 33.67
CA ALA A 15 18.18 -2.77 32.96
C ALA A 15 17.26 -1.60 32.60
N GLN A 16 17.21 -1.24 31.32
CA GLN A 16 16.24 -0.28 30.82
C GLN A 16 14.86 -0.86 31.13
N LEU A 17 14.16 -0.23 32.07
CA LEU A 17 12.77 -0.58 32.35
C LEU A 17 11.99 -0.39 31.03
N PRO A 18 11.29 -1.41 30.54
CA PRO A 18 10.55 -1.29 29.30
C PRO A 18 9.53 -0.15 29.45
N VAL A 19 9.62 0.85 28.58
CA VAL A 19 8.65 1.95 28.55
C VAL A 19 7.30 1.37 28.19
N ALA A 20 6.29 1.58 29.04
CA ALA A 20 4.94 1.15 28.76
C ALA A 20 4.37 1.97 27.60
N ILE A 21 4.03 1.30 26.50
CA ILE A 21 3.42 1.95 25.33
C ILE A 21 1.92 2.16 25.61
N GLU A 22 1.44 3.38 25.39
CA GLU A 22 0.02 3.70 25.55
C GLU A 22 -0.84 2.86 24.59
N SER A 23 -2.10 2.64 24.96
CA SER A 23 -3.06 2.05 24.02
C SER A 23 -3.15 2.91 22.74
N PRO A 24 -3.19 2.31 21.54
CA PRO A 24 -3.37 3.06 20.31
C PRO A 24 -4.61 3.97 20.36
N PRO A 25 -4.55 5.19 19.77
CA PRO A 25 -5.67 6.11 19.80
C PRO A 25 -6.89 5.51 19.11
N LYS A 26 -8.07 5.71 19.71
CA LYS A 26 -9.37 5.33 19.11
C LYS A 26 -9.59 6.07 17.79
N ALA A 27 -10.48 5.57 16.94
CA ALA A 27 -10.75 6.10 15.60
C ALA A 27 -10.97 7.63 15.59
N ASP A 28 -11.83 8.16 16.46
CA ASP A 28 -12.09 9.61 16.51
C ASP A 28 -10.86 10.45 16.87
N ALA A 29 -10.03 9.96 17.80
CA ALA A 29 -8.80 10.64 18.19
C ALA A 29 -7.77 10.60 17.05
N ALA A 30 -7.59 9.44 16.43
CA ALA A 30 -6.69 9.26 15.30
C ALA A 30 -7.11 10.13 14.11
N MET A 31 -8.41 10.18 13.79
CA MET A 31 -8.94 11.02 12.72
C MET A 31 -8.72 12.51 12.98
N ARG A 32 -8.88 12.97 14.24
CA ARG A 32 -8.50 14.34 14.63
C ARG A 32 -7.00 14.60 14.45
N MET A 33 -6.14 13.63 14.76
CA MET A 33 -4.69 13.78 14.54
C MET A 33 -4.34 13.91 13.05
N VAL A 34 -5.03 13.18 12.17
CA VAL A 34 -4.71 13.13 10.73
C VAL A 34 -5.34 14.30 9.96
N TYR A 35 -6.64 14.52 10.15
CA TYR A 35 -7.46 15.45 9.35
C TYR A 35 -8.05 16.62 10.15
N GLY A 36 -7.90 16.64 11.47
CA GLY A 36 -8.51 17.66 12.34
C GLY A 36 -9.97 17.37 12.73
N GLY A 37 -10.58 16.29 12.23
CA GLY A 37 -11.96 15.90 12.54
C GLY A 37 -12.55 14.92 11.53
N THR A 38 -13.87 14.77 11.55
CA THR A 38 -14.63 13.91 10.63
C THR A 38 -14.90 14.54 9.27
N THR A 39 -14.52 15.81 9.10
CA THR A 39 -14.60 16.52 7.83
C THR A 39 -13.29 17.23 7.56
N TRP A 40 -12.93 17.32 6.28
CA TRP A 40 -11.73 18.01 5.84
C TRP A 40 -12.01 18.88 4.64
N ARG A 41 -11.38 20.05 4.62
CA ARG A 41 -11.53 21.06 3.57
C ARG A 41 -10.16 21.41 3.04
N ASP A 42 -10.00 21.24 1.74
CA ASP A 42 -8.76 21.51 1.02
C ASP A 42 -9.09 21.66 -0.47
N GLU A 43 -8.35 22.51 -1.18
CA GLU A 43 -8.53 22.75 -2.61
C GLU A 43 -8.35 21.47 -3.45
N ARG A 44 -7.50 20.54 -2.98
CA ARG A 44 -7.25 19.25 -3.63
C ARG A 44 -8.50 18.38 -3.70
N ILE A 45 -9.40 18.50 -2.72
CA ILE A 45 -10.67 17.76 -2.69
C ILE A 45 -11.60 18.25 -3.80
N ALA A 46 -11.69 19.57 -3.99
CA ALA A 46 -12.51 20.16 -5.04
C ALA A 46 -12.02 19.73 -6.42
N ALA A 47 -10.69 19.74 -6.63
CA ALA A 47 -10.08 19.24 -7.86
C ALA A 47 -10.36 17.74 -8.08
N PHE A 48 -10.25 16.91 -7.05
CA PHE A 48 -10.46 15.47 -7.15
C PHE A 48 -11.91 15.10 -7.51
N PHE A 49 -12.90 15.71 -6.84
CA PHE A 49 -14.31 15.42 -7.10
C PHE A 49 -14.90 16.24 -8.27
N GLY A 50 -14.07 16.97 -9.03
CA GLY A 50 -14.51 17.76 -10.19
C GLY A 50 -15.43 18.94 -9.84
N GLY A 51 -15.47 19.33 -8.57
CA GLY A 51 -16.31 20.42 -8.09
C GLY A 51 -15.60 21.77 -8.23
N ARG A 52 -16.27 22.78 -8.76
CA ARG A 52 -15.80 24.19 -8.72
C ARG A 52 -16.13 24.90 -7.40
N SER A 53 -16.70 24.19 -6.42
CA SER A 53 -17.11 24.80 -5.15
C SER A 53 -15.95 24.83 -4.16
N PRO A 54 -15.41 26.02 -3.81
CA PRO A 54 -14.40 26.15 -2.76
C PRO A 54 -14.94 25.81 -1.36
N ALA A 55 -16.25 25.58 -1.23
CA ALA A 55 -16.92 25.17 0.00
C ALA A 55 -17.04 23.65 0.16
N LEU A 56 -16.58 22.85 -0.83
CA LEU A 56 -16.64 21.39 -0.73
C LEU A 56 -15.84 20.90 0.48
N ARG A 57 -16.48 20.07 1.30
CA ARG A 57 -15.87 19.38 2.44
C ARG A 57 -15.95 17.89 2.16
N ALA A 58 -14.83 17.19 2.33
CA ALA A 58 -14.86 15.75 2.36
C ALA A 58 -15.32 15.28 3.73
N GLU A 59 -16.28 14.35 3.78
CA GLU A 59 -16.49 13.52 4.96
C GLU A 59 -15.46 12.40 4.98
N ILE A 60 -14.95 12.11 6.18
CA ILE A 60 -13.86 11.17 6.39
C ILE A 60 -14.37 10.02 7.23
N ARG A 61 -14.03 8.82 6.79
CA ARG A 61 -14.31 7.59 7.52
C ARG A 61 -13.07 6.71 7.56
N GLU A 62 -12.71 6.24 8.76
CA GLU A 62 -11.72 5.16 8.90
C GLU A 62 -12.31 3.86 8.33
N VAL A 63 -11.59 3.23 7.41
CA VAL A 63 -11.99 1.99 6.73
C VAL A 63 -11.02 0.84 6.97
N PHE A 64 -9.81 1.14 7.47
CA PHE A 64 -8.83 0.12 7.84
C PHE A 64 -7.95 0.60 8.98
N ARG A 65 -7.57 -0.34 9.83
CA ARG A 65 -6.69 -0.15 10.99
C ARG A 65 -5.85 -1.41 11.21
N ALA A 66 -4.53 -1.26 11.25
CA ALA A 66 -3.63 -2.35 11.60
C ALA A 66 -2.44 -1.83 12.43
N ARG A 67 -2.18 -2.49 13.57
CA ARG A 67 -0.99 -2.27 14.39
C ARG A 67 0.12 -3.20 13.90
N TYR A 68 1.35 -2.70 13.86
CA TYR A 68 2.54 -3.46 13.48
C TYR A 68 3.78 -2.88 14.16
N VAL A 69 4.86 -3.65 14.19
CA VAL A 69 6.16 -3.18 14.69
C VAL A 69 7.12 -3.12 13.51
N GLU A 70 7.79 -1.98 13.35
CA GLU A 70 8.77 -1.75 12.31
C GLU A 70 10.02 -1.12 12.93
N ARG A 71 11.17 -1.83 12.88
CA ARG A 71 12.43 -1.41 13.49
C ARG A 71 12.27 -1.02 14.97
N ASP A 72 11.65 -1.93 15.73
CA ASP A 72 11.34 -1.75 17.16
C ASP A 72 10.44 -0.56 17.52
N VAL A 73 9.81 0.07 16.52
CA VAL A 73 8.82 1.13 16.72
C VAL A 73 7.44 0.57 16.50
N ASP A 74 6.58 0.68 17.51
CA ASP A 74 5.15 0.41 17.41
C ASP A 74 4.48 1.44 16.49
N LYS A 75 3.82 0.93 15.45
CA LYS A 75 3.14 1.72 14.42
C LYS A 75 1.69 1.30 14.24
N LEU A 76 0.91 2.22 13.70
CA LEU A 76 -0.50 2.04 13.40
C LEU A 76 -0.78 2.58 11.99
N MET A 77 -1.07 1.67 11.06
CA MET A 77 -1.53 2.01 9.72
C MET A 77 -3.04 2.28 9.77
N LEU A 78 -3.44 3.42 9.21
CA LEU A 78 -4.81 3.88 9.16
C LEU A 78 -5.14 4.23 7.71
N VAL A 79 -6.29 3.78 7.22
CA VAL A 79 -6.79 4.16 5.89
C VAL A 79 -8.16 4.80 6.05
N TYR A 80 -8.35 5.85 5.27
CA TYR A 80 -9.53 6.68 5.30
C TYR A 80 -10.15 6.76 3.91
N GLN A 81 -11.46 6.64 3.88
CA GLN A 81 -12.27 6.96 2.71
C GLN A 81 -12.80 8.39 2.84
N LEU A 82 -12.71 9.14 1.75
CA LEU A 82 -13.17 10.52 1.64
C LEU A 82 -14.29 10.59 0.61
N THR A 83 -15.39 11.24 0.96
CA THR A 83 -16.57 11.44 0.08
C THR A 83 -17.02 12.90 0.12
N PRO A 84 -17.60 13.46 -0.96
CA PRO A 84 -18.03 14.88 -1.01
C PRO A 84 -19.20 15.24 -0.07
N GLY A 85 -19.74 14.25 0.64
CA GLY A 85 -20.82 14.34 1.61
C GLY A 85 -20.99 12.99 2.31
N PRO A 86 -22.11 12.76 3.01
CA PRO A 86 -22.39 11.50 3.70
C PRO A 86 -22.20 10.27 2.81
N ARG A 87 -21.44 9.27 3.29
CA ARG A 87 -21.11 8.06 2.51
C ARG A 87 -22.36 7.32 2.05
N ASP A 88 -23.41 7.30 2.87
CA ASP A 88 -24.72 6.71 2.54
C ASP A 88 -25.40 7.38 1.35
N GLN A 89 -25.17 8.68 1.16
CA GLN A 89 -25.68 9.46 0.04
C GLN A 89 -24.76 9.39 -1.19
N PHE A 90 -23.49 9.02 -1.01
CA PHE A 90 -22.50 8.86 -2.08
C PHE A 90 -22.42 7.41 -2.61
N ARG A 91 -23.55 6.71 -2.71
CA ARG A 91 -23.63 5.31 -3.19
C ARG A 91 -24.21 5.25 -4.61
N CYS A 92 -23.39 5.55 -5.61
CA CYS A 92 -23.74 5.34 -7.01
C CYS A 92 -22.63 4.55 -7.73
N ALA A 93 -22.96 3.76 -8.75
CA ALA A 93 -21.98 2.90 -9.43
C ALA A 93 -20.75 3.68 -9.97
N ALA A 94 -20.98 4.91 -10.46
CA ALA A 94 -19.92 5.80 -10.94
C ALA A 94 -19.25 6.65 -9.84
N CYS A 95 -19.74 6.59 -8.60
CA CYS A 95 -19.23 7.39 -7.49
C CYS A 95 -17.94 6.76 -6.97
N VAL A 96 -16.82 7.45 -7.16
CA VAL A 96 -15.49 7.00 -6.73
C VAL A 96 -15.05 7.85 -5.54
N PRO A 97 -14.95 7.30 -4.33
CA PRO A 97 -14.42 8.03 -3.19
C PRO A 97 -12.92 8.28 -3.38
N ALA A 98 -12.35 9.18 -2.59
CA ALA A 98 -10.89 9.25 -2.48
C ALA A 98 -10.41 8.36 -1.31
N LEU A 99 -9.15 7.95 -1.38
CA LEU A 99 -8.46 7.31 -0.27
C LEU A 99 -7.32 8.16 0.22
N GLY A 100 -7.19 8.24 1.54
CA GLY A 100 -6.00 8.72 2.21
C GLY A 100 -5.53 7.70 3.23
N ALA A 101 -4.29 7.81 3.68
CA ALA A 101 -3.74 6.94 4.72
C ALA A 101 -2.79 7.70 5.63
N ALA A 102 -2.57 7.16 6.82
CA ALA A 102 -1.66 7.72 7.79
C ALA A 102 -0.97 6.62 8.59
N VAL A 103 0.22 6.96 9.08
CA VAL A 103 0.96 6.17 10.04
C VAL A 103 1.07 6.98 11.32
N LEU A 104 0.58 6.40 12.41
CA LEU A 104 0.93 6.85 13.75
C LEU A 104 2.05 5.96 14.28
N ALA A 105 2.92 6.51 15.12
CA ALA A 105 3.96 5.75 15.80
C ALA A 105 4.06 6.14 17.27
N ALA A 106 4.38 5.19 18.13
CA ALA A 106 4.75 5.47 19.51
C ALA A 106 6.12 6.19 19.55
N ASP A 107 6.22 7.25 20.34
CA ASP A 107 7.49 7.91 20.65
C ASP A 107 8.25 7.17 21.76
N GLU A 108 9.45 7.63 22.10
CA GLU A 108 10.29 7.05 23.16
C GLU A 108 9.62 7.01 24.54
N ALA A 109 8.61 7.86 24.76
CA ALA A 109 7.81 7.89 25.98
C ALA A 109 6.55 7.00 25.88
N GLY A 110 6.40 6.22 24.80
CA GLY A 110 5.26 5.34 24.57
C GLY A 110 4.01 6.05 24.05
N ARG A 111 4.09 7.33 23.66
CA ARG A 111 2.92 8.13 23.23
C ARG A 111 2.76 8.10 21.72
N TRP A 112 1.52 7.92 21.27
CA TRP A 112 1.21 7.89 19.84
C TRP A 112 1.25 9.28 19.21
N LYS A 113 2.03 9.43 18.14
CA LYS A 113 2.16 10.67 17.35
C LYS A 113 1.92 10.40 15.87
N LEU A 114 1.42 11.42 15.17
CA LEU A 114 1.36 11.41 13.71
C LEU A 114 2.78 11.39 13.17
N ARG A 115 3.10 10.33 12.43
CA ARG A 115 4.43 10.12 11.85
C ARG A 115 4.45 10.44 10.37
N ALA A 116 3.44 9.97 9.65
CA ALA A 116 3.27 10.26 8.23
C ALA A 116 1.81 10.26 7.82
N ARG A 117 1.50 10.96 6.72
CA ARG A 117 0.17 10.95 6.12
C ARG A 117 0.24 11.17 4.63
N GLY A 118 -0.77 10.70 3.93
CA GLY A 118 -1.12 11.06 2.57
C GLY A 118 -2.61 11.32 2.57
N LEU A 119 -3.00 12.59 2.65
CA LEU A 119 -4.39 13.00 2.88
C LEU A 119 -5.31 12.70 1.67
N LEU A 120 -4.71 12.60 0.48
CA LEU A 120 -5.38 12.28 -0.77
C LEU A 120 -4.40 11.50 -1.66
N LEU A 121 -4.42 10.17 -1.55
CA LEU A 121 -3.46 9.27 -2.18
C LEU A 121 -3.88 8.80 -3.57
N THR A 122 -5.11 8.30 -3.66
CA THR A 122 -5.59 7.57 -4.83
C THR A 122 -7.11 7.52 -4.84
N GLN A 123 -7.69 7.06 -5.94
CA GLN A 123 -9.11 6.77 -6.04
C GLN A 123 -9.45 5.52 -5.22
N GLY A 124 -10.53 5.54 -4.44
CA GLY A 124 -11.01 4.34 -3.77
C GLY A 124 -11.82 3.42 -4.69
N MET A 125 -12.58 2.52 -4.08
CA MET A 125 -13.46 1.59 -4.79
C MET A 125 -14.75 2.29 -5.30
N PRO A 126 -15.08 2.20 -6.60
CA PRO A 126 -16.37 2.63 -7.14
C PRO A 126 -17.57 2.10 -6.34
N GLY A 127 -18.69 2.82 -6.40
CA GLY A 127 -19.87 2.48 -5.58
C GLY A 127 -19.74 2.88 -4.10
N SER A 128 -18.64 3.54 -3.71
CA SER A 128 -18.24 3.73 -2.31
C SER A 128 -18.09 2.42 -1.53
N GLY A 129 -17.68 1.36 -2.24
CA GLY A 129 -17.43 0.04 -1.66
C GLY A 129 -16.24 0.05 -0.70
N ASP A 130 -16.16 -0.96 0.16
CA ASP A 130 -14.96 -1.17 0.98
C ASP A 130 -13.87 -1.75 0.07
N GLU A 131 -12.72 -1.10 0.09
CA GLU A 131 -11.56 -1.56 -0.64
C GLU A 131 -10.90 -2.73 0.09
N ASP A 132 -10.37 -3.71 -0.65
CA ASP A 132 -9.61 -4.79 -0.02
C ASP A 132 -8.23 -4.27 0.37
N LEU A 133 -8.07 -4.07 1.67
CA LEU A 133 -6.90 -3.50 2.31
C LEU A 133 -6.24 -4.57 3.19
N GLN A 134 -4.93 -4.74 3.02
CA GLN A 134 -4.14 -5.68 3.82
C GLN A 134 -2.78 -5.09 4.15
N LEU A 135 -2.33 -5.25 5.40
CA LEU A 135 -0.96 -4.96 5.77
C LEU A 135 -0.09 -6.20 5.51
N LEU A 136 0.97 -6.04 4.72
CA LEU A 136 1.88 -7.11 4.34
C LEU A 136 3.27 -6.86 4.94
N GLN A 137 3.80 -7.85 5.64
CA GLN A 137 5.21 -7.86 6.03
C GLN A 137 6.03 -8.33 4.83
N ILE A 138 6.94 -7.48 4.35
CA ILE A 138 7.75 -7.74 3.14
C ILE A 138 9.23 -7.97 3.44
N ALA A 139 9.64 -7.70 4.67
CA ALA A 139 10.91 -8.11 5.27
C ALA A 139 10.72 -8.15 6.80
N ASP A 140 11.70 -8.67 7.52
CA ASP A 140 11.64 -8.82 8.99
C ASP A 140 11.24 -7.51 9.69
N ASP A 141 11.77 -6.37 9.22
CA ASP A 141 11.54 -5.03 9.77
C ASP A 141 10.80 -4.11 8.79
N ARG A 142 10.06 -4.63 7.82
CA ARG A 142 9.42 -3.79 6.78
C ARG A 142 8.00 -4.21 6.45
N TRP A 143 7.10 -3.22 6.46
CA TRP A 143 5.68 -3.42 6.15
C TRP A 143 5.21 -2.49 5.04
N ILE A 144 4.20 -2.95 4.29
CA ILE A 144 3.49 -2.14 3.28
C ILE A 144 1.98 -2.34 3.40
N LEU A 145 1.22 -1.34 2.98
CA LEU A 145 -0.21 -1.46 2.78
C LEU A 145 -0.48 -1.90 1.33
N ARG A 146 -1.13 -3.05 1.15
CA ARG A 146 -1.75 -3.45 -0.11
C ARG A 146 -3.16 -2.91 -0.17
N SER A 147 -3.49 -2.34 -1.32
CA SER A 147 -4.81 -1.86 -1.68
C SER A 147 -5.21 -2.52 -3.00
N ARG A 148 -6.27 -3.32 -2.99
CA ARG A 148 -6.78 -4.01 -4.18
C ARG A 148 -8.12 -3.43 -4.60
N ARG A 149 -8.18 -2.95 -5.84
CA ARG A 149 -9.40 -2.43 -6.48
C ARG A 149 -9.85 -3.40 -7.57
N HIS A 150 -11.17 -3.65 -7.64
CA HIS A 150 -11.80 -4.44 -8.68
C HIS A 150 -13.08 -3.75 -9.13
N ASP A 151 -13.08 -3.29 -10.37
CA ASP A 151 -14.23 -2.67 -11.02
C ASP A 151 -14.77 -3.61 -12.11
N ASP A 152 -16.09 -3.64 -12.29
CA ASP A 152 -16.72 -4.39 -13.36
C ASP A 152 -17.89 -3.58 -13.95
N ASP A 153 -17.78 -3.31 -15.24
CA ASP A 153 -18.83 -2.68 -16.03
C ASP A 153 -19.26 -3.63 -17.14
N ARG A 154 -20.53 -4.07 -17.09
CA ARG A 154 -21.14 -5.00 -18.06
C ARG A 154 -20.29 -6.26 -18.33
N GLY A 155 -19.61 -6.76 -17.29
CA GLY A 155 -18.77 -7.95 -17.35
C GLY A 155 -17.37 -7.74 -17.91
N ARG A 156 -16.97 -6.49 -18.18
CA ARG A 156 -15.58 -6.10 -18.43
C ARG A 156 -14.96 -5.68 -17.11
N GLU A 157 -13.83 -6.28 -16.76
CA GLU A 157 -13.21 -6.09 -15.46
C GLU A 157 -11.98 -5.20 -15.57
N SER A 158 -11.80 -4.36 -14.56
CA SER A 158 -10.56 -3.64 -14.29
C SER A 158 -10.07 -3.99 -12.90
N ARG A 159 -8.80 -4.35 -12.75
CA ARG A 159 -8.21 -4.72 -11.45
C ARG A 159 -6.89 -4.03 -11.25
N ARG A 160 -6.64 -3.57 -10.02
CA ARG A 160 -5.39 -2.89 -9.62
C ARG A 160 -4.90 -3.40 -8.27
N GLU A 161 -3.60 -3.62 -8.20
CA GLU A 161 -2.83 -3.83 -6.98
C GLU A 161 -1.98 -2.59 -6.71
N ARG A 162 -2.19 -1.98 -5.56
CA ARG A 162 -1.48 -0.78 -5.12
C ARG A 162 -0.70 -1.07 -3.87
N LEU A 163 0.57 -0.67 -3.89
CA LEU A 163 1.47 -0.81 -2.75
C LEU A 163 1.75 0.58 -2.20
N ILE A 164 1.42 0.79 -0.94
CA ILE A 164 1.49 2.08 -0.25
C ILE A 164 2.45 1.96 0.93
N LEU A 165 3.33 2.94 1.10
CA LEU A 165 4.34 2.93 2.16
C LEU A 165 4.63 4.31 2.71
N GLU A 166 5.23 4.32 3.90
CA GLU A 166 5.81 5.50 4.54
C GLU A 166 7.19 5.82 3.96
N ARG A 167 7.40 7.07 3.54
CA ARG A 167 8.69 7.62 3.14
C ARG A 167 8.74 9.13 3.38
N ASP A 168 9.85 9.62 3.93
CA ASP A 168 10.13 11.05 4.11
C ASP A 168 9.02 11.83 4.86
N GLY A 169 8.35 11.19 5.82
CA GLY A 169 7.24 11.78 6.58
C GLY A 169 5.89 11.79 5.85
N GLU A 170 5.83 11.24 4.63
CA GLU A 170 4.61 11.11 3.85
C GLU A 170 4.22 9.64 3.70
N VAL A 171 2.92 9.39 3.54
CA VAL A 171 2.44 8.11 3.02
C VAL A 171 2.23 8.31 1.53
N GLN A 172 2.71 7.38 0.71
CA GLN A 172 2.67 7.52 -0.74
C GLN A 172 2.48 6.19 -1.46
N LEU A 173 1.96 6.28 -2.68
CA LEU A 173 1.83 5.16 -3.61
C LEU A 173 3.21 4.81 -4.18
N ALA A 174 3.70 3.60 -3.90
CA ALA A 174 5.00 3.13 -4.35
C ALA A 174 4.92 2.25 -5.61
N ALA A 175 3.78 1.61 -5.85
CA ALA A 175 3.48 0.88 -7.08
C ALA A 175 1.97 0.84 -7.33
N ASP A 176 1.56 0.88 -8.60
CA ASP A 176 0.19 0.68 -9.08
C ASP A 176 0.23 -0.15 -10.36
N LEU A 177 -0.18 -1.40 -10.26
CA LEU A 177 -0.13 -2.36 -11.35
C LEU A 177 -1.52 -2.98 -11.53
N GLY A 178 -1.97 -3.07 -12.78
CA GLY A 178 -3.30 -3.56 -13.07
C GLY A 178 -3.57 -3.72 -14.55
N PHE A 179 -4.80 -4.12 -14.84
CA PHE A 179 -5.37 -4.13 -16.18
C PHE A 179 -6.72 -3.42 -16.14
N GLU A 180 -7.12 -2.88 -17.28
CA GLU A 180 -8.37 -2.15 -17.42
C GLU A 180 -9.19 -2.72 -18.56
N ASP A 181 -10.50 -2.71 -18.36
CA ASP A 181 -11.51 -3.01 -19.38
C ASP A 181 -11.26 -4.33 -20.14
N LYS A 182 -10.86 -5.39 -19.42
CA LYS A 182 -10.59 -6.70 -20.02
C LYS A 182 -11.84 -7.59 -19.95
N PRO A 183 -12.18 -8.31 -21.04
CA PRO A 183 -13.41 -9.09 -21.10
C PRO A 183 -13.40 -10.24 -20.07
N GLY A 184 -14.35 -10.21 -19.14
CA GLY A 184 -14.50 -11.22 -18.09
C GLY A 184 -15.51 -12.31 -18.45
N PRO A 185 -15.66 -13.32 -17.57
CA PRO A 185 -16.65 -14.38 -17.73
C PRO A 185 -18.09 -13.86 -17.83
N ARG A 186 -18.39 -12.71 -17.21
CA ARG A 186 -19.71 -12.07 -17.33
C ARG A 186 -19.99 -11.48 -18.71
N ALA A 187 -18.96 -11.08 -19.47
CA ALA A 187 -19.10 -10.54 -20.82
C ALA A 187 -19.09 -11.63 -21.91
N CYS A 188 -18.19 -12.61 -21.82
CA CYS A 188 -18.02 -13.63 -22.87
C CYS A 188 -18.53 -15.03 -22.49
N GLY A 189 -19.11 -15.22 -21.31
CA GLY A 189 -19.53 -16.54 -20.81
C GLY A 189 -18.33 -17.48 -20.61
N ALA A 190 -18.53 -18.77 -20.91
CA ALA A 190 -17.52 -19.81 -20.71
C ALA A 190 -16.25 -19.67 -21.56
N GLY A 191 -16.24 -18.78 -22.57
CA GLY A 191 -15.08 -18.55 -23.42
C GLY A 191 -14.03 -17.60 -22.83
N ALA A 192 -14.32 -16.92 -21.72
CA ALA A 192 -13.36 -16.10 -20.97
C ALA A 192 -12.90 -16.81 -19.68
N ALA A 193 -11.59 -16.76 -19.40
CA ALA A 193 -11.05 -17.29 -18.15
C ALA A 193 -11.36 -16.34 -16.97
N PRO A 194 -11.45 -16.85 -15.73
CA PRO A 194 -11.55 -16.00 -14.53
C PRO A 194 -10.34 -15.06 -14.41
N GLN A 195 -10.61 -13.80 -14.12
CA GLN A 195 -9.58 -12.77 -14.00
C GLN A 195 -9.21 -12.54 -12.53
N THR A 196 -7.94 -12.30 -12.24
CA THR A 196 -7.45 -12.11 -10.86
C THR A 196 -6.25 -11.17 -10.82
N SER A 197 -6.01 -10.61 -9.64
CA SER A 197 -4.80 -9.88 -9.29
C SER A 197 -4.34 -10.31 -7.89
N GLY A 198 -3.04 -10.27 -7.64
CA GLY A 198 -2.50 -10.58 -6.33
C GLY A 198 -1.04 -10.17 -6.16
N VAL A 199 -0.63 -10.09 -4.90
CA VAL A 199 0.73 -9.74 -4.47
C VAL A 199 1.29 -10.92 -3.69
N SER A 200 2.43 -11.43 -4.13
CA SER A 200 3.22 -12.44 -3.43
C SER A 200 4.46 -11.79 -2.82
N VAL A 201 4.72 -12.06 -1.54
CA VAL A 201 5.98 -11.69 -0.89
C VAL A 201 7.01 -12.76 -1.21
N LEU A 202 8.15 -12.36 -1.77
CA LEU A 202 9.23 -13.27 -2.13
C LEU A 202 10.23 -13.30 -0.96
N SER A 203 10.14 -14.34 -0.13
CA SER A 203 10.94 -14.63 1.09
C SER A 203 12.48 -14.46 0.93
N PRO A 204 13.27 -14.38 2.03
CA PRO A 204 14.32 -13.39 2.19
C PRO A 204 15.58 -13.69 1.38
N GLY A 205 16.02 -12.68 0.65
CA GLY A 205 17.31 -12.55 -0.04
C GLY A 205 17.68 -11.06 -0.03
N LEU A 206 18.35 -10.55 -1.07
CA LEU A 206 18.84 -9.16 -1.25
C LEU A 206 17.74 -8.04 -1.16
N GLY A 207 17.01 -7.92 -0.06
CA GLY A 207 16.03 -6.86 0.19
C GLY A 207 14.55 -7.25 0.04
N PRO A 208 13.62 -6.31 0.32
CA PRO A 208 12.19 -6.55 0.30
C PRO A 208 11.68 -6.71 -1.14
N ARG A 209 11.30 -7.92 -1.53
CA ARG A 209 10.88 -8.26 -2.89
C ARG A 209 9.44 -8.74 -2.93
N VAL A 210 8.72 -8.29 -3.95
CA VAL A 210 7.33 -8.68 -4.21
C VAL A 210 7.15 -9.06 -5.67
N GLU A 211 6.22 -9.96 -5.93
CA GLU A 211 5.73 -10.26 -7.27
C GLU A 211 4.25 -9.89 -7.35
N VAL A 212 3.89 -9.05 -8.31
CA VAL A 212 2.49 -8.79 -8.66
C VAL A 212 2.12 -9.67 -9.84
N VAL A 213 1.07 -10.48 -9.66
CA VAL A 213 0.57 -11.39 -10.68
C VAL A 213 -0.81 -10.93 -11.13
N LEU A 214 -0.93 -10.63 -12.42
CA LEU A 214 -2.17 -10.25 -13.08
C LEU A 214 -2.58 -11.38 -14.03
N ARG A 215 -3.84 -11.83 -13.92
CA ARG A 215 -4.46 -12.78 -14.86
C ARG A 215 -5.67 -12.11 -15.47
N PHE A 216 -5.68 -11.95 -16.78
CA PHE A 216 -6.74 -11.28 -17.52
C PHE A 216 -6.90 -11.87 -18.91
N ASN A 217 -7.97 -11.51 -19.62
CA ASN A 217 -8.19 -11.96 -21.00
C ASN A 217 -7.89 -10.84 -22.01
N GLU A 218 -7.42 -11.19 -23.21
CA GLU A 218 -7.18 -10.26 -24.32
C GLU A 218 -7.91 -10.68 -25.60
N GLY A 219 -8.31 -9.70 -26.40
CA GLY A 219 -9.07 -9.92 -27.63
C GLY A 219 -10.58 -9.77 -27.41
N THR A 220 -11.36 -10.33 -28.33
CA THR A 220 -12.82 -10.14 -28.40
C THR A 220 -13.58 -11.39 -27.95
N CYS A 221 -14.79 -11.19 -27.44
CA CYS A 221 -15.74 -12.29 -27.25
C CYS A 221 -16.06 -12.97 -28.60
N PRO A 222 -16.44 -14.27 -28.61
CA PRO A 222 -16.70 -15.11 -27.44
C PRO A 222 -15.46 -15.76 -26.82
N SER A 223 -14.30 -15.74 -27.48
CA SER A 223 -13.13 -16.54 -27.08
C SER A 223 -11.86 -15.68 -26.96
N PRO A 224 -11.79 -14.78 -25.96
CA PRO A 224 -10.58 -14.02 -25.71
C PRO A 224 -9.48 -14.94 -25.18
N ARG A 225 -8.22 -14.57 -25.44
CA ARG A 225 -7.03 -15.32 -25.04
C ARG A 225 -6.67 -14.99 -23.58
N PRO A 226 -6.45 -15.97 -22.70
CA PRO A 226 -5.95 -15.70 -21.35
C PRO A 226 -4.49 -15.25 -21.38
N VAL A 227 -4.17 -14.28 -20.52
CA VAL A 227 -2.83 -13.70 -20.34
C VAL A 227 -2.48 -13.71 -18.86
N VAL A 228 -1.23 -14.06 -18.56
CA VAL A 228 -0.65 -13.97 -17.22
C VAL A 228 0.56 -13.05 -17.29
N GLN A 229 0.50 -11.94 -16.56
CA GLN A 229 1.61 -11.01 -16.41
C GLN A 229 2.16 -11.11 -14.99
N ARG A 230 3.48 -11.29 -14.86
CA ARG A 230 4.18 -11.32 -13.58
C ARG A 230 5.18 -10.17 -13.55
N THR A 231 5.10 -9.33 -12.51
CA THR A 231 6.00 -8.19 -12.35
C THR A 231 6.71 -8.33 -11.02
N ARG A 232 8.02 -8.60 -11.05
CA ARG A 232 8.86 -8.67 -9.85
C ARG A 232 9.44 -7.30 -9.56
N MET A 233 9.36 -6.89 -8.30
CA MET A 233 9.87 -5.61 -7.87
C MET A 233 10.64 -5.75 -6.56
N GLU A 234 11.66 -4.91 -6.40
CA GLU A 234 12.45 -4.78 -5.19
C GLU A 234 12.28 -3.37 -4.63
N LEU A 235 12.11 -3.26 -3.31
CA LEU A 235 12.03 -1.97 -2.63
C LEU A 235 13.44 -1.42 -2.41
N ARG A 236 13.81 -0.36 -3.15
CA ARG A 236 15.07 0.39 -3.01
C ARG A 236 14.78 1.85 -2.80
N ASP A 237 15.41 2.47 -1.81
CA ASP A 237 15.24 3.90 -1.48
C ASP A 237 13.77 4.34 -1.34
N GLY A 238 12.95 3.45 -0.77
CA GLY A 238 11.52 3.67 -0.56
C GLY A 238 10.69 3.72 -1.85
N ARG A 239 11.18 3.15 -2.95
CA ARG A 239 10.41 2.93 -4.20
C ARG A 239 10.57 1.50 -4.69
N PHE A 240 9.51 0.96 -5.27
CA PHE A 240 9.62 -0.32 -5.97
C PHE A 240 10.27 -0.08 -7.34
N GLN A 241 11.35 -0.81 -7.59
CA GLN A 241 12.04 -0.86 -8.87
C GLN A 241 11.82 -2.26 -9.47
N LEU A 242 11.74 -2.36 -10.79
CA LEU A 242 11.68 -3.67 -11.45
C LEU A 242 12.93 -4.47 -11.05
N ALA A 243 12.73 -5.68 -10.55
CA ALA A 243 13.83 -6.59 -10.31
C ALA A 243 14.41 -7.01 -11.68
N PRO A 244 15.75 -7.12 -11.82
CA PRO A 244 16.35 -7.64 -13.03
C PRO A 244 15.75 -9.03 -13.35
N ASP A 245 15.51 -9.26 -14.63
CA ASP A 245 15.03 -10.55 -15.12
C ASP A 245 16.15 -11.58 -14.89
N PRO A 246 15.93 -12.67 -14.13
CA PRO A 246 16.95 -13.70 -13.96
C PRO A 246 17.36 -14.35 -15.29
N ASP A 247 16.56 -14.22 -16.34
CA ASP A 247 16.81 -14.81 -17.66
C ASP A 247 17.59 -13.86 -18.61
N ALA A 248 17.98 -12.65 -18.16
CA ALA A 248 18.69 -11.68 -18.99
C ALA A 248 20.22 -11.85 -19.05
N ASP A 249 20.80 -12.74 -18.22
CA ASP A 249 22.26 -12.93 -18.14
C ASP A 249 22.79 -14.11 -19.00
N ASP A 250 21.96 -14.73 -19.83
CA ASP A 250 22.36 -15.84 -20.73
C ASP A 250 22.10 -15.51 -22.22
N GLU A 251 22.54 -14.35 -22.72
CA GLU A 251 22.94 -14.28 -24.12
C GLU A 251 24.43 -14.67 -24.24
N PRO A 252 24.76 -15.89 -24.69
CA PRO A 252 26.14 -16.20 -25.05
C PRO A 252 26.54 -15.27 -26.20
N GLY A 253 27.47 -14.36 -25.89
CA GLY A 253 28.02 -13.40 -26.84
C GLY A 253 28.36 -14.08 -28.16
N ALA A 254 27.84 -13.51 -29.24
CA ALA A 254 28.06 -13.95 -30.61
C ALA A 254 29.53 -14.30 -30.80
N ALA A 255 29.80 -15.60 -30.97
CA ALA A 255 31.12 -16.10 -31.32
C ALA A 255 31.55 -15.40 -32.61
N SER A 256 32.58 -14.55 -32.49
CA SER A 256 33.26 -13.97 -33.63
C SER A 256 33.84 -15.11 -34.45
N ALA A 257 33.37 -15.25 -35.69
CA ALA A 257 33.94 -16.20 -36.65
C ALA A 257 35.42 -15.85 -36.86
N PRO A 258 36.36 -16.81 -36.74
CA PRO A 258 37.70 -16.58 -37.24
C PRO A 258 37.67 -16.72 -38.76
N GLY A 259 38.06 -15.65 -39.45
CA GLY A 259 38.34 -15.71 -40.87
C GLY A 259 39.54 -16.62 -41.15
N ARG A 260 39.35 -17.59 -42.03
CA ARG A 260 40.19 -17.88 -43.20
C ARG A 260 39.56 -18.97 -44.05
#